data_AF-A0A529NV11-F1
#
_entry.id   AF-A0A529NV11-F1
#
_cell.length_a   1.000
_cell.length_b   1.000
_cell.length_c   1.000
_cell.angle_alpha   90.00
_cell.angle_beta   90.00
_cell.angle_gamma   90.00
#
_symmetry.space_group_name_H-M   'P 1'
#
loop_
_entity.id
_entity.type
_entity.pdbx_description
1 polymer ?
#
loop_
_entity_poly.entity_id
_entity_poly.type
_entity_poly.pdbx_seq_one_letter_code
_entity_poly.pdbx_strand_id
1 'polypeptide(L)'
;GATDTFVYTIMDGDGDLSTTTLTITLSDSGLAAANDDATVNEAALAIGSNPASPAETVTGTVADNLSGGSGPYTFALVGSATGSHGTLTLNADGTYSYTLTAPVDGADADNGTNTVNNVESFTYQATDANGNTITSTITIDVVDDVPTANADTNSVAEGAIATGNVLSDATDDVFGADGAAAGGGVVGVAAGSNTASPVSGGLGGAGIAGTYGTLTLNANGTYSYDGFANAVPA
;
A
#
# COMPACT_ATOMS: atom_id res chain seq x y z
N GLY A 1 -3.52 -33.23 26.06
CA GLY A 1 -3.19 -33.20 27.49
C GLY A 1 -2.56 -34.51 27.90
N ALA A 2 -1.72 -34.49 28.92
CA ALA A 2 -1.18 -35.68 29.58
C ALA A 2 -1.92 -35.93 30.89
N THR A 3 -1.84 -37.14 31.44
CA THR A 3 -2.52 -37.47 32.69
C THR A 3 -1.62 -38.34 33.55
N ASP A 4 -1.42 -37.92 34.79
CA ASP A 4 -0.79 -38.72 35.82
C ASP A 4 -1.87 -39.31 36.73
N THR A 5 -1.70 -40.56 37.14
CA THR A 5 -2.58 -41.22 38.10
C THR A 5 -1.76 -41.81 39.23
N PHE A 6 -2.03 -41.37 40.45
CA PHE A 6 -1.38 -41.82 41.67
C PHE A 6 -2.36 -42.64 42.49
N VAL A 7 -1.93 -43.77 43.03
CA VAL A 7 -2.71 -44.56 43.99
C VAL A 7 -2.39 -44.08 45.40
N TYR A 8 -3.40 -43.83 46.22
CA TYR A 8 -3.21 -43.54 47.63
C TYR A 8 -4.18 -44.32 48.50
N THR A 9 -3.76 -44.56 49.74
CA THR A 9 -4.51 -45.30 50.75
C THR A 9 -4.66 -44.43 51.99
N ILE A 10 -5.87 -44.37 52.55
CA ILE A 10 -6.15 -43.76 53.84
C ILE A 10 -6.35 -44.85 54.89
N MET A 11 -6.08 -44.52 56.15
CA MET A 11 -6.32 -45.34 57.33
C MET A 11 -7.12 -44.53 58.34
N ASP A 12 -8.13 -45.13 58.98
CA ASP A 12 -8.87 -44.47 60.05
C ASP A 12 -8.23 -44.70 61.45
N GLY A 13 -8.96 -44.34 62.51
CA GLY A 13 -8.44 -44.35 63.87
C GLY A 13 -8.27 -45.73 64.50
N ASP A 14 -8.95 -46.76 63.99
CA ASP A 14 -8.85 -48.13 64.50
C ASP A 14 -8.09 -49.09 63.55
N GLY A 15 -7.77 -48.63 62.34
CA GLY A 15 -6.78 -49.25 61.47
C GLY A 15 -7.33 -49.74 60.13
N ASP A 16 -8.58 -49.45 59.80
CA ASP A 16 -9.20 -49.84 58.54
C ASP A 16 -8.62 -49.03 57.37
N LEU A 17 -8.26 -49.73 56.28
CA LEU A 17 -7.63 -49.14 55.09
C LEU A 17 -8.63 -48.99 53.92
N SER A 18 -8.54 -47.86 53.21
CA SER A 18 -9.28 -47.64 51.96
C SER A 18 -8.38 -47.03 50.89
N THR A 19 -8.44 -47.55 49.66
CA THR A 19 -7.53 -47.18 48.57
C THR A 19 -8.30 -46.61 47.38
N THR A 20 -7.80 -45.51 46.81
CA THR A 20 -8.34 -44.90 45.59
C THR A 20 -7.23 -44.20 44.80
N THR A 21 -7.58 -43.53 43.70
CA THR A 21 -6.64 -42.82 42.83
C THR A 21 -6.82 -41.30 42.84
N LEU A 22 -5.72 -40.57 42.75
CA LEU A 22 -5.67 -39.16 42.36
C LEU A 22 -5.26 -39.06 40.89
N THR A 23 -6.07 -38.39 40.08
CA THR A 23 -5.77 -38.16 38.66
C THR A 23 -5.45 -36.68 38.45
N ILE A 24 -4.26 -36.37 37.93
CA ILE A 24 -3.84 -35.03 37.54
C ILE A 24 -3.82 -34.94 36.02
N THR A 25 -4.49 -33.94 35.45
CA THR A 25 -4.48 -33.69 34.01
C THR A 25 -3.62 -32.47 33.70
N LEU A 26 -2.64 -32.63 32.81
CA LEU A 26 -1.84 -31.54 32.27
C LEU A 26 -2.39 -31.16 30.90
N SER A 27 -2.71 -29.89 30.72
CA SER A 27 -3.11 -29.34 29.42
C SER A 27 -1.96 -28.56 28.80
N ASP A 28 -1.97 -28.48 27.46
CA ASP A 28 -1.03 -27.64 26.73
C ASP A 28 -1.30 -26.16 27.03
N SER A 29 -0.26 -25.32 27.00
CA SER A 29 -0.39 -23.87 27.21
C SER A 29 -1.19 -23.20 26.11
N GLY A 30 -1.33 -23.85 24.94
CA GLY A 30 -2.20 -23.41 23.85
C GLY A 30 -1.70 -22.18 23.14
N LEU A 31 -0.37 -21.99 23.06
CA LEU A 31 0.23 -20.86 22.36
C LEU A 31 -0.29 -20.78 20.91
N ALA A 32 -0.92 -19.66 20.58
CA ALA A 32 -1.47 -19.37 19.28
C ALA A 32 -1.18 -17.92 18.89
N ALA A 33 -1.12 -17.66 17.59
CA ALA A 33 -0.92 -16.34 17.01
C ALA A 33 -1.92 -16.10 15.87
N ALA A 34 -2.45 -14.88 15.78
CA ALA A 34 -3.23 -14.40 14.64
C ALA A 34 -2.34 -13.64 13.66
N ASN A 35 -2.79 -13.49 12.42
CA ASN A 35 -2.12 -12.62 11.45
C ASN A 35 -2.28 -11.16 11.89
N ASP A 36 -1.27 -10.37 11.57
CA ASP A 36 -1.34 -8.92 11.65
C ASP A 36 -1.42 -8.32 10.26
N ASP A 37 -1.99 -7.13 10.17
CA ASP A 37 -2.16 -6.42 8.91
C ASP A 37 -1.85 -4.94 9.06
N ALA A 38 -1.12 -4.39 8.11
CA ALA A 38 -0.69 -3.01 8.13
C ALA A 38 -0.83 -2.37 6.77
N THR A 39 -1.23 -1.10 6.74
CA THR A 39 -1.44 -0.35 5.51
C THR A 39 -0.47 0.81 5.43
N VAL A 40 0.15 1.00 4.26
CA VAL A 40 0.95 2.17 3.90
C VAL A 40 0.31 2.90 2.72
N ASN A 41 0.75 4.12 2.46
CA ASN A 41 0.28 4.93 1.35
C ASN A 41 1.42 5.16 0.36
N GLU A 42 1.17 4.78 -0.88
CA GLU A 42 2.11 4.91 -1.97
C GLU A 42 2.38 6.37 -2.36
N ALA A 43 1.40 7.26 -2.18
CA ALA A 43 1.54 8.69 -2.44
C ALA A 43 2.68 9.33 -1.63
N ALA A 44 3.08 8.70 -0.52
CA ALA A 44 4.17 9.16 0.33
C ALA A 44 5.57 8.76 -0.19
N LEU A 45 5.66 7.92 -1.23
CA LEU A 45 6.93 7.70 -1.93
C LEU A 45 7.46 9.01 -2.51
N ALA A 46 8.79 9.11 -2.68
CA ALA A 46 9.45 10.33 -3.14
C ALA A 46 8.97 10.84 -4.50
N ILE A 47 8.42 9.95 -5.34
CA ILE A 47 7.85 10.25 -6.65
C ILE A 47 6.31 10.29 -6.65
N GLY A 48 5.68 10.00 -5.51
CA GLY A 48 4.23 10.02 -5.35
C GLY A 48 3.66 11.43 -5.25
N SER A 49 2.34 11.51 -5.09
CA SER A 49 1.59 12.76 -5.06
C SER A 49 1.66 13.53 -3.75
N ASN A 50 2.17 12.90 -2.68
CA ASN A 50 2.33 13.50 -1.36
C ASN A 50 3.66 13.08 -0.68
N PRO A 51 4.82 13.38 -1.28
CA PRO A 51 6.13 12.88 -0.84
C PRO A 51 6.63 13.48 0.49
N ALA A 52 5.89 14.44 1.07
CA ALA A 52 6.17 15.02 2.39
C ALA A 52 5.46 14.27 3.53
N SER A 53 4.51 13.39 3.18
CA SER A 53 3.86 12.50 4.14
C SER A 53 4.86 11.43 4.62
N PRO A 54 4.73 10.93 5.86
CA PRO A 54 5.48 9.78 6.37
C PRO A 54 4.72 8.44 6.17
N ALA A 55 3.62 8.45 5.43
CA ALA A 55 2.68 7.32 5.32
C ALA A 55 3.21 6.15 4.47
N GLU A 56 4.39 6.28 3.86
CA GLU A 56 5.15 5.17 3.29
C GLU A 56 5.70 4.26 4.38
N THR A 57 5.69 4.71 5.65
CA THR A 57 6.09 3.93 6.82
C THR A 57 4.92 3.71 7.78
N VAL A 58 4.79 2.48 8.27
CA VAL A 58 3.83 2.08 9.30
C VAL A 58 4.52 1.33 10.43
N THR A 59 4.06 1.53 11.66
CA THR A 59 4.53 0.80 12.84
C THR A 59 3.38 0.05 13.50
N GLY A 60 3.70 -1.08 14.11
CA GLY A 60 2.72 -1.94 14.78
C GLY A 60 3.36 -2.86 15.81
N THR A 61 2.58 -3.78 16.35
CA THR A 61 3.07 -4.83 17.24
C THR A 61 2.35 -6.13 16.97
N VAL A 62 3.06 -7.25 17.00
CA VAL A 62 2.46 -8.60 16.93
C VAL A 62 2.23 -9.21 18.31
N ALA A 63 2.57 -8.48 19.38
CA ALA A 63 2.48 -9.00 20.75
C ALA A 63 1.06 -9.07 21.29
N ASP A 64 0.14 -8.24 20.76
CA ASP A 64 -1.29 -8.28 21.04
C ASP A 64 -2.04 -9.37 20.25
N ASN A 65 -1.41 -9.92 19.21
CA ASN A 65 -1.94 -11.00 18.38
C ASN A 65 -1.70 -12.41 18.93
N LEU A 66 -1.17 -12.54 20.16
CA LEU A 66 -0.91 -13.81 20.83
C LEU A 66 -2.02 -14.21 21.81
N SER A 67 -2.24 -15.52 21.95
CA SER A 67 -3.07 -16.11 23.01
C SER A 67 -2.47 -17.43 23.51
N GLY A 68 -2.85 -17.86 24.72
CA GLY A 68 -2.25 -19.02 25.37
C GLY A 68 -0.84 -18.74 25.86
N GLY A 69 0.04 -19.75 25.87
CA GLY A 69 1.46 -19.62 26.19
C GLY A 69 1.78 -19.36 27.66
N SER A 70 3.06 -19.16 27.97
CA SER A 70 3.53 -18.88 29.33
C SER A 70 4.66 -17.85 29.36
N GLY A 71 4.59 -16.92 30.33
CA GLY A 71 5.63 -15.94 30.58
C GLY A 71 5.81 -14.91 29.45
N PRO A 72 6.92 -14.16 29.44
CA PRO A 72 7.20 -13.20 28.37
C PRO A 72 7.39 -13.90 27.02
N TYR A 73 6.97 -13.22 25.96
CA TYR A 73 7.17 -13.65 24.58
C TYR A 73 8.40 -12.98 23.97
N THR A 74 9.02 -13.67 23.02
CA THR A 74 10.06 -13.12 22.14
C THR A 74 9.70 -13.37 20.69
N PHE A 75 10.07 -12.44 19.81
CA PHE A 75 9.70 -12.45 18.41
C PHE A 75 10.93 -12.41 17.50
N ALA A 76 10.84 -13.08 16.35
CA ALA A 76 11.87 -13.04 15.32
C ALA A 76 11.25 -13.26 13.94
N LEU A 77 11.83 -12.66 12.91
CA LEU A 77 11.44 -12.93 11.53
C LEU A 77 11.89 -14.33 11.10
N VAL A 78 11.02 -14.98 10.34
CA VAL A 78 11.31 -16.23 9.64
C VAL A 78 11.47 -15.88 8.17
N GLY A 79 12.71 -15.62 7.74
CA GLY A 79 13.04 -15.29 6.36
C GLY A 79 13.62 -13.88 6.21
N SER A 80 13.43 -13.30 5.02
CA SER A 80 13.95 -11.98 4.66
C SER A 80 13.12 -10.87 5.30
N ALA A 81 13.80 -9.83 5.78
CA ALA A 81 13.22 -8.55 6.16
C ALA A 81 12.93 -7.64 4.94
N THR A 82 13.43 -8.01 3.76
CA THR A 82 13.27 -7.25 2.51
C THR A 82 12.29 -7.97 1.61
N GLY A 83 11.21 -7.28 1.26
CA GLY A 83 10.25 -7.66 0.24
C GLY A 83 10.63 -7.11 -1.15
N SER A 84 9.69 -7.14 -2.08
CA SER A 84 9.86 -6.59 -3.44
C SER A 84 9.60 -5.08 -3.50
N HIS A 85 8.76 -4.56 -2.61
CA HIS A 85 8.29 -3.18 -2.55
C HIS A 85 8.74 -2.45 -1.28
N GLY A 86 9.12 -3.17 -0.22
CA GLY A 86 9.58 -2.53 1.01
C GLY A 86 10.42 -3.40 1.93
N THR A 87 10.63 -2.87 3.13
CA THR A 87 11.43 -3.52 4.17
C THR A 87 10.73 -3.47 5.52
N LEU A 88 10.73 -4.59 6.23
CA LEU A 88 10.21 -4.73 7.58
C LEU A 88 11.36 -4.88 8.59
N THR A 89 11.30 -4.15 9.69
CA THR A 89 12.08 -4.42 10.90
C THR A 89 11.15 -4.95 11.98
N LEU A 90 11.49 -6.09 12.59
CA LEU A 90 10.78 -6.65 13.75
C LEU A 90 11.73 -6.74 14.94
N ASN A 91 11.34 -6.14 16.05
CA ASN A 91 12.06 -6.19 17.31
C ASN A 91 11.66 -7.42 18.12
N ALA A 92 12.54 -7.84 19.05
CA ALA A 92 12.31 -9.00 19.89
C ALA A 92 11.12 -8.85 20.86
N ASP A 93 10.65 -7.63 21.10
CA ASP A 93 9.45 -7.32 21.91
C ASP A 93 8.14 -7.38 21.11
N GLY A 94 8.21 -7.66 19.80
CA GLY A 94 7.07 -7.78 18.91
C GLY A 94 6.71 -6.47 18.21
N THR A 95 7.33 -5.34 18.55
CA THR A 95 7.15 -4.10 17.79
C THR A 95 7.82 -4.19 16.43
N TYR A 96 7.18 -3.64 15.40
CA TYR A 96 7.75 -3.62 14.05
C TYR A 96 7.54 -2.27 13.36
N SER A 97 8.32 -2.06 12.30
CA SER A 97 8.19 -0.96 11.35
C SER A 97 8.34 -1.50 9.95
N TYR A 98 7.41 -1.17 9.06
CA TYR A 98 7.52 -1.44 7.63
C TYR A 98 7.64 -0.11 6.89
N THR A 99 8.50 -0.07 5.86
CA THR A 99 8.66 1.08 4.98
C THR A 99 8.56 0.62 3.53
N LEU A 100 7.61 1.20 2.78
CA LEU A 100 7.48 1.10 1.34
C LEU A 100 8.59 1.93 0.68
N THR A 101 9.24 1.34 -0.32
CA THR A 101 10.40 1.93 -1.00
C THR A 101 10.32 1.85 -2.52
N ALA A 102 9.38 1.08 -3.06
CA ALA A 102 9.11 1.00 -4.48
C ALA A 102 7.59 1.05 -4.75
N PRO A 103 7.17 1.57 -5.93
CA PRO A 103 5.77 1.61 -6.34
C PRO A 103 5.13 0.22 -6.44
N VAL A 104 3.81 0.17 -6.36
CA VAL A 104 2.96 -1.02 -6.46
C VAL A 104 1.90 -0.75 -7.50
N ASP A 105 2.03 -1.40 -8.66
CA ASP A 105 0.99 -1.29 -9.69
C ASP A 105 -0.33 -1.90 -9.18
N GLY A 106 -1.37 -1.07 -9.02
CA GLY A 106 -2.73 -1.54 -8.77
C GLY A 106 -3.24 -2.52 -9.83
N ALA A 107 -4.06 -3.49 -9.42
CA ALA A 107 -4.60 -4.50 -10.34
C ALA A 107 -5.66 -3.95 -11.31
N ASP A 108 -6.33 -2.85 -10.93
CA ASP A 108 -7.41 -2.24 -11.65
C ASP A 108 -7.09 -0.76 -11.91
N ALA A 109 -7.28 -0.31 -13.16
CA ALA A 109 -7.29 1.11 -13.48
C ALA A 109 -8.62 1.70 -13.01
N ASP A 110 -8.70 2.05 -11.74
CA ASP A 110 -9.79 2.85 -11.21
C ASP A 110 -9.30 4.28 -10.99
N ASN A 111 -10.08 5.26 -11.41
CA ASN A 111 -9.68 6.67 -11.41
C ASN A 111 -9.67 7.27 -9.98
N GLY A 112 -9.40 6.48 -8.95
CA GLY A 112 -9.43 6.85 -7.55
C GLY A 112 -8.41 6.08 -6.73
N THR A 113 -8.24 6.48 -5.47
CA THR A 113 -7.38 5.76 -4.55
C THR A 113 -8.07 4.45 -4.17
N ASN A 114 -7.40 3.32 -4.36
CA ASN A 114 -7.85 2.01 -3.87
C ASN A 114 -6.81 1.38 -2.94
N THR A 115 -7.17 0.27 -2.30
CA THR A 115 -6.22 -0.50 -1.47
C THR A 115 -5.90 -1.80 -2.18
N VAL A 116 -4.65 -1.95 -2.57
CA VAL A 116 -4.07 -3.21 -3.05
C VAL A 116 -3.76 -4.05 -1.80
N ASN A 117 -4.52 -5.12 -1.61
CA ASN A 117 -4.39 -5.96 -0.42
C ASN A 117 -3.31 -7.03 -0.62
N ASN A 118 -2.65 -7.40 0.48
CA ASN A 118 -1.67 -8.47 0.58
C ASN A 118 -0.50 -8.34 -0.41
N VAL A 119 -0.01 -7.11 -0.62
CA VAL A 119 1.14 -6.80 -1.49
C VAL A 119 2.40 -7.52 -1.01
N GLU A 120 2.64 -7.49 0.30
CA GLU A 120 3.75 -8.21 0.92
C GLU A 120 3.30 -9.03 2.14
N SER A 121 4.09 -10.06 2.48
CA SER A 121 3.85 -10.87 3.67
C SER A 121 5.16 -11.29 4.30
N PHE A 122 5.28 -11.03 5.60
CA PHE A 122 6.46 -11.35 6.41
C PHE A 122 6.06 -12.35 7.49
N THR A 123 6.68 -13.53 7.48
CA THR A 123 6.44 -14.54 8.52
C THR A 123 7.28 -14.23 9.75
N TYR A 124 6.67 -14.27 10.93
CA TYR A 124 7.36 -14.17 12.21
C TYR A 124 7.12 -15.43 13.06
N GLN A 125 8.04 -15.67 13.99
CA GLN A 125 7.93 -16.68 15.03
C GLN A 125 7.81 -15.99 16.39
N ALA A 126 6.81 -16.38 17.18
CA ALA A 126 6.69 -16.05 18.59
C ALA A 126 7.15 -17.24 19.43
N THR A 127 7.93 -16.98 20.47
CA THR A 127 8.41 -17.99 21.42
C THR A 127 8.03 -17.57 22.83
N ASP A 128 7.38 -18.46 23.58
CA ASP A 128 7.06 -18.25 24.99
C ASP A 128 8.24 -18.56 25.92
N ALA A 129 8.09 -18.30 27.22
CA ALA A 129 9.17 -18.48 28.20
C ALA A 129 9.58 -19.94 28.43
N ASN A 130 8.76 -20.91 28.00
CA ASN A 130 9.05 -22.34 28.09
C ASN A 130 9.62 -22.90 26.78
N GLY A 131 9.78 -22.06 25.75
CA GLY A 131 10.32 -22.46 24.44
C GLY A 131 9.28 -23.02 23.49
N ASN A 132 7.97 -22.88 23.78
CA ASN A 132 6.93 -23.18 22.80
C ASN A 132 6.96 -22.11 21.70
N THR A 133 6.87 -22.54 20.44
CA THR A 133 6.93 -21.64 19.29
C THR A 133 5.68 -21.73 18.43
N ILE A 134 5.24 -20.60 17.88
CA ILE A 134 4.20 -20.52 16.85
C ILE A 134 4.64 -19.53 15.77
N THR A 135 4.18 -19.73 14.53
CA THR A 135 4.42 -18.79 13.42
C THR A 135 3.13 -18.14 12.97
N SER A 136 3.20 -16.89 12.54
CA SER A 136 2.12 -16.13 11.91
C SER A 136 2.71 -15.09 10.96
N THR A 137 1.90 -14.26 10.33
CA THR A 137 2.35 -13.30 9.32
C THR A 137 1.92 -11.87 9.63
N ILE A 138 2.76 -10.91 9.24
CA ILE A 138 2.39 -9.51 9.04
C ILE A 138 2.15 -9.34 7.53
N THR A 139 0.93 -8.98 7.13
CA THR A 139 0.62 -8.61 5.74
C THR A 139 0.68 -7.11 5.57
N ILE A 140 1.11 -6.68 4.37
CA ILE A 140 1.17 -5.27 4.00
C ILE A 140 0.18 -5.03 2.88
N ASP A 141 -0.73 -4.11 3.13
CA ASP A 141 -1.63 -3.49 2.16
C ASP A 141 -1.07 -2.12 1.75
N VAL A 142 -1.34 -1.72 0.51
CA VAL A 142 -0.88 -0.44 -0.03
C VAL A 142 -2.07 0.34 -0.58
N VAL A 143 -2.23 1.58 -0.12
CA VAL A 143 -3.14 2.53 -0.76
C VAL A 143 -2.43 3.10 -1.99
N ASP A 144 -2.98 2.76 -3.15
CA ASP A 144 -2.52 3.15 -4.48
C ASP A 144 -2.60 4.67 -4.67
N ASP A 145 -1.58 5.23 -5.32
CA ASP A 145 -1.51 6.64 -5.65
C ASP A 145 -2.16 6.95 -7.01
N VAL A 146 -2.69 8.17 -7.17
CA VAL A 146 -3.38 8.56 -8.41
C VAL A 146 -2.80 9.82 -9.05
N PRO A 147 -2.88 9.93 -10.39
CA PRO A 147 -2.45 11.13 -11.07
C PRO A 147 -3.37 12.32 -10.77
N THR A 148 -2.79 13.52 -10.71
CA THR A 148 -3.50 14.79 -10.61
C THR A 148 -3.02 15.72 -11.73
N ALA A 149 -3.93 16.08 -12.63
CA ALA A 149 -3.66 17.06 -13.68
C ALA A 149 -3.96 18.49 -13.19
N ASN A 150 -3.15 19.44 -13.61
CA ASN A 150 -3.31 20.87 -13.39
C ASN A 150 -3.75 21.57 -14.68
N ALA A 151 -4.38 22.73 -14.54
CA ALA A 151 -4.90 23.47 -15.69
C ALA A 151 -3.84 24.42 -16.26
N ASP A 152 -3.49 24.24 -17.52
CA ASP A 152 -2.58 25.14 -18.24
C ASP A 152 -3.29 26.34 -18.87
N THR A 153 -2.54 27.43 -19.06
CA THR A 153 -3.01 28.58 -19.84
C THR A 153 -1.90 29.14 -20.73
N ASN A 154 -2.29 29.64 -21.92
CA ASN A 154 -1.39 30.37 -22.82
C ASN A 154 -2.20 31.38 -23.63
N SER A 155 -1.53 32.31 -24.31
CA SER A 155 -2.17 33.32 -25.15
C SER A 155 -1.38 33.55 -26.44
N VAL A 156 -2.09 33.91 -27.49
CA VAL A 156 -1.50 34.23 -28.80
C VAL A 156 -2.36 35.27 -29.50
N ALA A 157 -1.74 36.10 -30.33
CA ALA A 157 -2.47 37.00 -31.21
C ALA A 157 -3.18 36.21 -32.32
N GLU A 158 -4.24 36.77 -32.89
CA GLU A 158 -4.91 36.18 -34.04
C GLU A 158 -3.96 35.99 -35.23
N GLY A 159 -4.05 34.84 -35.91
CA GLY A 159 -3.18 34.48 -37.02
C GLY A 159 -1.75 34.08 -36.63
N ALA A 160 -1.44 34.00 -35.33
CA ALA A 160 -0.13 33.57 -34.84
C ALA A 160 -0.20 32.19 -34.15
N ILE A 161 0.99 31.63 -33.89
CA ILE A 161 1.17 30.31 -33.28
C ILE A 161 1.66 30.46 -31.84
N ALA A 162 1.03 29.72 -30.92
CA ALA A 162 1.53 29.50 -29.57
C ALA A 162 2.09 28.08 -29.45
N THR A 163 3.18 27.91 -28.71
CA THR A 163 3.78 26.61 -28.40
C THR A 163 4.05 26.48 -26.91
N GLY A 164 4.01 25.27 -26.39
CA GLY A 164 4.31 24.99 -24.98
C GLY A 164 4.39 23.50 -24.70
N ASN A 165 4.35 23.15 -23.41
CA ASN A 165 4.26 21.78 -22.93
C ASN A 165 3.33 21.75 -21.71
N VAL A 166 2.29 20.91 -21.71
CA VAL A 166 1.35 20.79 -20.58
C VAL A 166 1.89 19.99 -19.39
N LEU A 167 2.98 19.23 -19.59
CA LEU A 167 3.54 18.37 -18.54
C LEU A 167 4.76 18.97 -17.82
N SER A 168 5.25 20.11 -18.29
CA SER A 168 6.52 20.70 -17.82
C SER A 168 6.48 22.22 -17.80
N ASP A 169 5.30 22.79 -17.54
CA ASP A 169 5.12 24.24 -17.44
C ASP A 169 5.38 24.71 -15.99
N ALA A 170 4.72 25.77 -15.52
CA ALA A 170 4.86 26.24 -14.14
C ALA A 170 3.89 25.55 -13.17
N THR A 171 3.01 24.70 -13.68
CA THR A 171 1.93 23.99 -13.00
C THR A 171 2.03 22.50 -13.30
N ASP A 172 3.18 21.90 -13.00
CA ASP A 172 3.47 20.51 -13.33
C ASP A 172 2.37 19.55 -12.86
N ASP A 173 1.90 18.71 -13.78
CA ASP A 173 1.08 17.55 -13.48
C ASP A 173 1.82 16.56 -12.57
N VAL A 174 1.05 15.83 -11.76
CA VAL A 174 1.57 14.77 -10.88
C VAL A 174 1.07 13.44 -11.39
N PHE A 175 1.96 12.52 -11.75
CA PHE A 175 1.57 11.21 -12.29
C PHE A 175 1.23 10.17 -11.22
N GLY A 176 1.50 10.48 -9.96
CA GLY A 176 1.52 9.51 -8.88
C GLY A 176 2.79 8.67 -8.89
N ALA A 177 2.89 7.74 -7.95
CA ALA A 177 4.10 6.96 -7.71
C ALA A 177 4.48 6.01 -8.87
N ASP A 178 3.51 5.57 -9.68
CA ASP A 178 3.76 4.75 -10.88
C ASP A 178 4.45 5.50 -12.01
N GLY A 179 4.38 6.84 -11.97
CA GLY A 179 4.90 7.72 -13.01
C GLY A 179 4.07 7.74 -14.29
N ALA A 180 4.61 8.41 -15.31
CA ALA A 180 3.90 8.58 -16.58
C ALA A 180 3.82 7.28 -17.38
N ALA A 181 2.73 7.11 -18.13
CA ALA A 181 2.57 5.99 -19.05
C ALA A 181 3.74 5.93 -20.08
N ALA A 182 4.12 4.71 -20.48
CA ALA A 182 5.30 4.45 -21.32
C ALA A 182 5.30 5.16 -22.70
N GLY A 183 4.14 5.65 -23.17
CA GLY A 183 3.99 6.42 -24.41
C GLY A 183 4.06 7.95 -24.24
N GLY A 184 4.20 8.43 -23.00
CA GLY A 184 4.04 9.84 -22.61
C GLY A 184 2.85 10.03 -21.67
N GLY A 185 2.88 11.10 -20.87
CA GLY A 185 1.86 11.38 -19.85
C GLY A 185 0.49 11.79 -20.40
N VAL A 186 0.43 12.33 -21.62
CA VAL A 186 -0.84 12.69 -22.26
C VAL A 186 -1.35 11.53 -23.09
N VAL A 187 -2.57 11.05 -22.78
CA VAL A 187 -3.21 9.91 -23.46
C VAL A 187 -4.34 10.30 -24.40
N GLY A 188 -4.84 11.53 -24.30
CA GLY A 188 -5.84 12.04 -25.23
C GLY A 188 -6.13 13.53 -25.12
N VAL A 189 -6.78 14.07 -26.15
CA VAL A 189 -7.17 15.48 -26.23
C VAL A 189 -8.44 15.65 -27.06
N ALA A 190 -9.33 16.55 -26.61
CA ALA A 190 -10.56 16.89 -27.31
C ALA A 190 -10.90 18.37 -27.07
N ALA A 191 -11.63 18.98 -28.01
CA ALA A 191 -12.15 20.34 -27.83
C ALA A 191 -13.35 20.36 -26.87
N GLY A 192 -13.46 21.41 -26.07
CA GLY A 192 -14.58 21.63 -25.15
C GLY A 192 -14.13 21.78 -23.70
N SER A 193 -15.08 21.67 -22.77
CA SER A 193 -14.86 21.89 -21.32
C SER A 193 -15.36 20.75 -20.44
N ASN A 194 -15.65 19.57 -21.01
CA ASN A 194 -16.12 18.42 -20.23
C ASN A 194 -14.93 17.70 -19.60
N THR A 195 -14.81 17.78 -18.28
CA THR A 195 -13.80 17.06 -17.47
C THR A 195 -14.37 15.84 -16.76
N ALA A 196 -15.67 15.56 -16.89
CA ALA A 196 -16.32 14.42 -16.25
C ALA A 196 -16.13 13.11 -17.01
N SER A 197 -15.55 13.15 -18.21
CA SER A 197 -15.30 11.97 -19.03
C SER A 197 -13.86 11.98 -19.52
N PRO A 198 -13.09 10.89 -19.31
CA PRO A 198 -11.72 10.82 -19.79
C PRO A 198 -11.70 10.85 -21.32
N VAL A 199 -10.64 11.46 -21.85
CA VAL A 199 -10.41 11.57 -23.30
C VAL A 199 -9.25 10.65 -23.68
N SER A 200 -9.39 9.97 -24.81
CA SER A 200 -8.33 9.12 -25.37
C SER A 200 -8.13 9.41 -26.86
N GLY A 201 -6.87 9.36 -27.32
CA GLY A 201 -6.50 9.62 -28.72
C GLY A 201 -6.51 11.11 -29.11
N GLY A 202 -6.44 11.38 -30.41
CA GLY A 202 -6.38 12.77 -30.93
C GLY A 202 -5.00 13.43 -30.84
N LEU A 203 -3.97 12.69 -30.41
CA LEU A 203 -2.61 13.19 -30.24
C LEU A 203 -1.80 13.13 -31.54
N GLY A 204 -0.85 14.07 -31.71
CA GLY A 204 0.21 14.06 -32.72
C GLY A 204 -0.22 14.02 -34.20
N GLY A 205 -1.51 14.27 -34.49
CA GLY A 205 -2.14 14.05 -35.80
C GLY A 205 -2.71 15.30 -36.46
N ALA A 206 -3.91 15.17 -37.05
CA ALA A 206 -4.59 16.15 -37.91
C ALA A 206 -4.99 17.49 -37.25
N GLY A 207 -4.63 17.69 -35.98
CA GLY A 207 -5.07 18.81 -35.16
C GLY A 207 -6.50 18.62 -34.61
N ILE A 208 -6.74 19.23 -33.46
CA ILE A 208 -8.03 19.32 -32.78
C ILE A 208 -8.59 20.71 -33.06
N ALA A 209 -9.68 20.75 -33.85
CA ALA A 209 -10.34 22.01 -34.19
C ALA A 209 -11.02 22.62 -32.97
N GLY A 210 -10.57 23.81 -32.57
CA GLY A 210 -11.28 24.70 -31.66
C GLY A 210 -12.11 25.74 -32.42
N THR A 211 -12.80 26.60 -31.67
CA THR A 211 -13.59 27.70 -32.25
C THR A 211 -12.72 28.76 -32.93
N TYR A 212 -11.50 28.99 -32.42
CA TYR A 212 -10.64 30.11 -32.83
C TYR A 212 -9.26 29.66 -33.34
N GLY A 213 -9.08 28.37 -33.60
CA GLY A 213 -7.78 27.83 -33.99
C GLY A 213 -7.75 26.31 -33.94
N THR A 214 -6.58 25.75 -34.20
CA THR A 214 -6.35 24.29 -34.20
C THR A 214 -5.21 23.94 -33.24
N LEU A 215 -5.45 23.01 -32.32
CA LEU A 215 -4.46 22.51 -31.37
C LEU A 215 -3.84 21.21 -31.88
N THR A 216 -2.52 21.10 -31.85
CA THR A 216 -1.81 19.81 -31.94
C THR A 216 -1.13 19.57 -30.61
N LEU A 217 -1.50 18.49 -29.91
CA LEU A 217 -0.89 18.06 -28.64
C LEU A 217 -0.27 16.67 -28.82
N ASN A 218 0.95 16.49 -28.32
CA ASN A 218 1.67 15.23 -28.38
C ASN A 218 1.63 14.50 -27.03
N ALA A 219 1.89 13.20 -27.03
CA ALA A 219 1.89 12.38 -25.82
C ALA A 219 2.93 12.82 -24.77
N ASN A 220 4.04 13.44 -25.21
CA ASN A 220 5.05 14.03 -24.33
C ASN A 220 4.66 15.42 -23.78
N GLY A 221 3.41 15.84 -23.97
CA GLY A 221 2.87 17.11 -23.51
C GLY A 221 3.17 18.32 -24.40
N THR A 222 4.11 18.23 -25.35
CA THR A 222 4.41 19.35 -26.24
C THR A 222 3.21 19.66 -27.14
N TYR A 223 2.92 20.95 -27.30
CA TYR A 223 1.81 21.40 -28.14
C TYR A 223 2.14 22.61 -29.01
N SER A 224 1.34 22.76 -30.06
CA SER A 224 1.24 23.95 -30.90
C SER A 224 -0.23 24.29 -31.12
N TYR A 225 -0.59 25.56 -30.93
CA TYR A 225 -1.91 26.10 -31.24
C TYR A 225 -1.80 27.13 -32.36
N ASP A 226 -2.47 26.88 -33.48
CA ASP A 226 -2.52 27.77 -34.64
C ASP A 226 -3.82 28.59 -34.59
N GLY A 227 -3.71 29.88 -34.24
CA GLY A 227 -4.86 30.78 -34.10
C GLY A 227 -5.36 31.26 -35.45
N PHE A 228 -6.66 31.18 -35.68
CA PHE A 228 -7.27 31.73 -36.90
C PHE A 228 -7.08 33.25 -36.97
N ALA A 229 -6.77 33.78 -38.16
CA ALA A 229 -6.67 35.22 -38.39
C ALA A 229 -8.06 35.87 -38.42
N ASN A 230 -8.18 37.09 -37.88
CA ASN A 230 -9.43 37.87 -37.84
C ASN A 230 -10.57 37.13 -37.12
N ALA A 231 -10.23 36.28 -36.15
CA ALA A 231 -11.19 35.41 -35.47
C ALA A 231 -11.82 36.07 -34.23
N VAL A 232 -11.23 37.17 -33.75
CA VAL A 232 -11.74 37.95 -32.61
C VAL A 232 -12.37 39.22 -33.15
N PRO A 233 -13.67 39.49 -32.87
CA PRO A 233 -14.31 40.75 -33.26
C PRO A 233 -13.61 41.96 -32.61
N ALA A 234 -13.50 43.06 -33.37
CA ALA A 234 -12.94 44.34 -32.92
C ALA A 234 -13.80 45.05 -31.86
#